data_AF-A0AAV2H128-F1
#
_entry.id   AF-A0AAV2H128-F1
#
_cell.length_a   1.000
_cell.length_b   1.000
_cell.length_c   1.000
_cell.angle_alpha   90.00
_cell.angle_beta   90.00
_cell.angle_gamma   90.00
#
_symmetry.space_group_name_H-M   'P 1'
#
loop_
_entity.id
_entity.type
_entity.pdbx_description
1 polymer ?
#
loop_
_entity_poly.entity_id
_entity_poly.type
_entity_poly.pdbx_seq_one_letter_code
_entity_poly.pdbx_strand_id
1 'polypeptide(L)'
;MKVYMTTLALGQDNLTSVYDPSVERKELWESFLIRKEACRLDLTRHEKTREKYHHFLTQIGREEQGKQFFHAMIMLLKSKGAVDIFKHTNPRHYPDLESTFCGHLCRLFEQKIGTWFDSFEAVNVRLTAHVKVANLVRVLSGQVDLICRKAGMLHAVNIKVTGMPTPRPMDVNELCLVKAMVIQNGLAHPDAMSCCLLVCHLGEDRPVLRLWEYRPTKAMDAAIREADVDNMIEAGKLSKLHEMWPQNVLPPGMASLTARLADDTGPAIPVNMVAKQTNGVDNNFGNDGSNRRTPSIVQPAT
;
A
#
# COMPACT_ATOMS: atom_id res chain seq x y z
N MET A 1 2.52 7.56 8.57
CA MET A 1 3.05 8.45 7.52
C MET A 1 2.76 7.97 6.09
N LYS A 2 2.90 6.67 5.75
CA LYS A 2 2.52 6.12 4.43
C LYS A 2 1.05 6.39 4.05
N VAL A 3 0.13 6.08 4.97
CA VAL A 3 -1.29 6.41 4.84
C VAL A 3 -1.47 7.93 4.75
N TYR A 4 -0.86 8.71 5.63
CA TYR A 4 -0.93 10.18 5.62
C TYR A 4 -0.46 10.83 4.29
N MET A 5 0.67 10.39 3.72
CA MET A 5 1.15 10.87 2.42
C MET A 5 0.20 10.46 1.29
N THR A 6 -0.32 9.25 1.35
CA THR A 6 -1.31 8.76 0.39
C THR A 6 -2.62 9.52 0.52
N THR A 7 -3.07 9.83 1.74
CA THR A 7 -4.27 10.63 2.04
C THR A 7 -4.09 12.10 1.67
N LEU A 8 -2.91 12.69 1.87
CA LEU A 8 -2.61 14.06 1.40
C LEU A 8 -2.56 14.14 -0.12
N ALA A 9 -2.04 13.09 -0.77
CA ALA A 9 -1.91 13.06 -2.22
C ALA A 9 -3.23 12.67 -2.93
N LEU A 10 -4.04 11.80 -2.33
CA LEU A 10 -5.31 11.31 -2.90
C LEU A 10 -6.54 12.02 -2.36
N GLY A 11 -6.56 12.46 -1.12
CA GLY A 11 -7.80 12.69 -0.36
C GLY A 11 -8.34 11.39 0.25
N GLN A 12 -8.97 11.47 1.43
CA GLN A 12 -9.43 10.30 2.18
C GLN A 12 -10.53 9.51 1.43
N ASP A 13 -11.46 10.20 0.79
CA ASP A 13 -12.60 9.60 0.08
C ASP A 13 -12.19 8.88 -1.21
N ASN A 14 -11.11 9.35 -1.82
CA ASN A 14 -10.57 8.89 -3.11
C ASN A 14 -9.70 7.66 -2.97
N LEU A 15 -9.14 7.45 -1.78
CA LEU A 15 -8.39 6.25 -1.46
C LEU A 15 -9.28 5.01 -1.67
N THR A 16 -10.57 5.09 -1.33
CA THR A 16 -11.55 4.00 -1.44
C THR A 16 -11.98 3.69 -2.89
N SER A 17 -12.04 4.68 -3.79
CA SER A 17 -12.56 4.50 -5.17
C SER A 17 -11.50 4.05 -6.18
N VAL A 18 -10.21 4.33 -5.94
CA VAL A 18 -9.11 3.85 -6.78
C VAL A 18 -8.89 2.33 -6.70
N TYR A 19 -9.54 1.65 -5.74
CA TYR A 19 -9.48 0.19 -5.57
C TYR A 19 -10.56 -0.58 -6.35
N ASP A 20 -11.28 0.05 -7.29
CA ASP A 20 -12.25 -0.67 -8.12
C ASP A 20 -11.54 -1.69 -9.06
N PRO A 21 -11.73 -3.00 -8.85
CA PRO A 21 -11.10 -4.04 -9.66
C PRO A 21 -11.65 -4.10 -11.09
N SER A 22 -12.81 -3.49 -11.36
CA SER A 22 -13.50 -3.53 -12.65
C SER A 22 -12.86 -2.64 -13.72
N VAL A 23 -12.02 -1.69 -13.32
CA VAL A 23 -11.37 -0.75 -14.24
C VAL A 23 -9.90 -1.15 -14.44
N GLU A 24 -9.64 -2.04 -15.40
CA GLU A 24 -8.27 -2.42 -15.76
C GLU A 24 -7.56 -1.27 -16.49
N ARG A 25 -6.95 -0.35 -15.74
CA ARG A 25 -6.23 0.82 -16.30
C ARG A 25 -4.80 0.50 -16.73
N LYS A 26 -4.61 -0.63 -17.43
CA LYS A 26 -3.29 -1.21 -17.75
C LYS A 26 -2.36 -0.24 -18.50
N GLU A 27 -2.89 0.51 -19.46
CA GLU A 27 -2.15 1.46 -20.30
C GLU A 27 -1.47 2.58 -19.49
N LEU A 28 -2.02 2.89 -18.33
CA LEU A 28 -1.55 3.98 -17.48
C LEU A 28 -0.28 3.60 -16.71
N TRP A 29 -0.23 2.35 -16.23
CA TRP A 29 0.91 1.81 -15.47
C TRP A 29 2.14 1.56 -16.35
N GLU A 30 1.95 1.19 -17.61
CA GLU A 30 3.05 0.78 -18.51
C GLU A 30 4.11 1.86 -18.73
N SER A 31 3.75 3.13 -18.50
CA SER A 31 4.64 4.27 -18.67
C SER A 31 5.65 4.46 -17.54
N PHE A 32 5.39 3.95 -16.34
CA PHE A 32 6.25 4.10 -15.16
C PHE A 32 6.44 2.82 -14.34
N LEU A 33 5.75 1.73 -14.69
CA LEU A 33 5.98 0.39 -14.18
C LEU A 33 6.22 -0.58 -15.32
N ILE A 34 7.38 -1.25 -15.29
CA ILE A 34 7.63 -2.36 -16.20
C ILE A 34 7.25 -3.67 -15.53
N ARG A 35 6.35 -4.39 -16.17
CA ARG A 35 5.85 -5.68 -15.70
C ARG A 35 6.69 -6.83 -16.26
N LYS A 36 7.27 -7.64 -15.37
CA LYS A 36 7.84 -8.95 -15.69
C LYS A 36 6.98 -10.03 -15.01
N GLU A 37 6.34 -10.88 -15.80
CA GLU A 37 5.49 -11.96 -15.29
C GLU A 37 6.30 -13.23 -15.09
N ALA A 38 6.13 -13.88 -13.93
CA ALA A 38 6.89 -15.08 -13.62
C ALA A 38 6.34 -16.30 -14.36
N CYS A 39 5.09 -16.63 -14.05
CA CYS A 39 4.35 -17.73 -14.64
C CYS A 39 2.89 -17.57 -14.22
N ARG A 40 1.97 -18.00 -15.08
CA ARG A 40 0.57 -18.23 -14.71
C ARG A 40 0.48 -19.68 -14.28
N LEU A 41 0.29 -19.92 -12.99
CA LEU A 41 0.07 -21.29 -12.52
C LEU A 41 -1.28 -21.75 -13.04
N ASP A 42 -1.26 -22.64 -14.04
CA ASP A 42 -2.46 -23.27 -14.55
C ASP A 42 -2.89 -24.36 -13.57
N LEU A 43 -3.88 -24.02 -12.74
CA LEU A 43 -4.44 -24.93 -11.74
C LEU A 43 -5.51 -25.86 -12.33
N THR A 44 -5.90 -25.68 -13.61
CA THR A 44 -7.01 -26.46 -14.22
C THR A 44 -6.73 -27.95 -14.27
N ARG A 45 -5.45 -28.34 -14.38
CA ARG A 45 -5.00 -29.74 -14.43
C ARG A 45 -4.62 -30.33 -13.07
N HIS A 46 -4.69 -29.53 -12.00
CA HIS A 46 -4.23 -29.91 -10.65
C HIS A 46 -5.34 -29.73 -9.63
N GLU A 47 -6.34 -30.62 -9.65
CA GLU A 47 -7.56 -30.52 -8.85
C GLU A 47 -7.29 -30.34 -7.34
N LYS A 48 -6.39 -31.13 -6.74
CA LYS A 48 -5.99 -30.99 -5.33
C LYS A 48 -5.37 -29.62 -5.01
N THR A 49 -4.59 -29.05 -5.92
CA THR A 49 -3.97 -27.73 -5.73
C THR A 49 -4.99 -26.62 -5.91
N ARG A 50 -5.92 -26.78 -6.85
CA ARG A 50 -7.06 -25.88 -7.07
C ARG A 50 -7.98 -25.82 -5.85
N GLU A 51 -8.33 -26.97 -5.26
CA GLU A 51 -9.11 -27.04 -4.02
C GLU A 51 -8.41 -26.34 -2.86
N LYS A 52 -7.11 -26.61 -2.67
CA LYS A 52 -6.30 -25.92 -1.65
C LYS A 52 -6.24 -24.42 -1.88
N TYR A 53 -6.12 -23.97 -3.13
CA TYR A 53 -6.13 -22.56 -3.47
C TYR A 53 -7.50 -21.92 -3.20
N HIS A 54 -8.59 -22.57 -3.58
CA HIS A 54 -9.94 -22.09 -3.31
C HIS A 54 -10.22 -22.02 -1.81
N HIS A 55 -9.82 -23.04 -1.04
CA HIS A 55 -9.87 -23.02 0.42
C HIS A 55 -9.04 -21.86 0.99
N PHE A 56 -7.81 -21.65 0.49
CA PHE A 56 -6.96 -20.54 0.90
C PHE A 56 -7.62 -19.18 0.65
N LEU A 57 -8.26 -18.99 -0.52
CA LEU A 57 -8.94 -17.75 -0.88
C LEU A 57 -10.18 -17.46 -0.02
N THR A 58 -10.96 -18.50 0.31
CA THR A 58 -12.29 -18.36 0.96
C THR A 58 -12.24 -18.46 2.48
N GLN A 59 -11.33 -19.25 3.04
CA GLN A 59 -11.29 -19.56 4.47
C GLN A 59 -10.22 -18.77 5.23
N ILE A 60 -9.20 -18.25 4.54
CA ILE A 60 -8.13 -17.46 5.18
C ILE A 60 -8.36 -15.98 4.91
N GLY A 61 -8.36 -15.16 5.96
CA GLY A 61 -8.50 -13.71 5.83
C GLY A 61 -7.36 -13.08 5.02
N ARG A 62 -7.64 -12.00 4.27
CA ARG A 62 -6.67 -11.36 3.34
C ARG A 62 -5.37 -10.93 4.01
N GLU A 63 -5.43 -10.42 5.24
CA GLU A 63 -4.23 -10.04 5.99
C GLU A 63 -3.34 -11.26 6.28
N GLU A 64 -3.97 -12.37 6.68
CA GLU A 64 -3.27 -13.61 6.98
C GLU A 64 -2.72 -14.29 5.72
N GLN A 65 -3.45 -14.24 4.60
CA GLN A 65 -2.91 -14.63 3.29
C GLN A 65 -1.63 -13.85 2.96
N GLY A 66 -1.64 -12.54 3.18
CA GLY A 66 -0.50 -11.66 3.00
C GLY A 66 0.69 -12.04 3.88
N LYS A 67 0.45 -12.27 5.17
CA LYS A 67 1.48 -12.73 6.12
C LYS A 67 2.07 -14.07 5.69
N GLN A 68 1.25 -15.08 5.42
CA GLN A 68 1.75 -16.41 5.05
C GLN A 68 2.60 -16.38 3.78
N PHE A 69 2.16 -15.65 2.75
CA PHE A 69 2.94 -15.50 1.51
C PHE A 69 4.25 -14.77 1.75
N PHE A 70 4.20 -13.64 2.48
CA PHE A 70 5.40 -12.86 2.81
C PHE A 70 6.44 -13.74 3.49
N HIS A 71 6.06 -14.47 4.55
CA HIS A 71 6.99 -15.33 5.28
C HIS A 71 7.54 -16.46 4.41
N ALA A 72 6.70 -17.13 3.64
CA ALA A 72 7.14 -18.18 2.71
C ALA A 72 8.16 -17.64 1.69
N MET A 73 7.92 -16.45 1.15
CA MET A 73 8.83 -15.80 0.21
C MET A 73 10.16 -15.42 0.88
N ILE A 74 10.13 -14.82 2.07
CA ILE A 74 11.37 -14.48 2.80
C ILE A 74 12.18 -15.74 3.11
N MET A 75 11.54 -16.83 3.53
CA MET A 75 12.23 -18.09 3.79
C MET A 75 12.86 -18.68 2.51
N LEU A 76 12.18 -18.58 1.36
CA LEU A 76 12.74 -18.98 0.06
C LEU A 76 13.96 -18.11 -0.29
N LEU A 77 13.88 -16.80 -0.09
CA LEU A 77 14.99 -15.88 -0.38
C LEU A 77 16.20 -16.14 0.53
N LYS A 78 15.95 -16.49 1.80
CA LYS A 78 17.01 -16.92 2.73
C LYS A 78 17.68 -18.21 2.29
N SER A 79 16.92 -19.21 1.83
CA SER A 79 17.51 -20.45 1.31
C SER A 79 18.32 -20.22 0.02
N LYS A 80 18.08 -19.10 -0.67
CA LYS A 80 18.87 -18.59 -1.80
C LYS A 80 20.06 -17.72 -1.42
N GLY A 81 20.36 -17.56 -0.12
CA GLY A 81 21.54 -16.86 0.38
C GLY A 81 21.29 -15.45 0.93
N ALA A 82 20.05 -14.96 0.92
CA ALA A 82 19.75 -13.65 1.50
C ALA A 82 19.93 -13.64 3.03
N VAL A 83 20.59 -12.61 3.55
CA VAL A 83 20.86 -12.46 4.98
C VAL A 83 19.74 -11.68 5.68
N ASP A 84 19.21 -12.21 6.78
CA ASP A 84 18.31 -11.46 7.66
C ASP A 84 19.12 -10.74 8.75
N ILE A 85 19.61 -9.54 8.40
CA ILE A 85 20.50 -8.73 9.26
C ILE A 85 19.82 -8.41 10.60
N PHE A 86 18.50 -8.21 10.60
CA PHE A 86 17.73 -7.79 11.77
C PHE A 86 17.07 -8.96 12.53
N LYS A 87 17.29 -10.20 12.08
CA LYS A 87 16.82 -11.45 12.72
C LYS A 87 15.31 -11.48 12.98
N HIS A 88 14.52 -10.93 12.07
CA HIS A 88 13.05 -10.91 12.20
C HIS A 88 12.38 -12.23 11.83
N THR A 89 13.06 -13.09 11.07
CA THR A 89 12.58 -14.43 10.78
C THR A 89 12.88 -15.38 11.93
N ASN A 90 11.87 -15.66 12.74
CA ASN A 90 11.92 -16.70 13.76
C ASN A 90 11.28 -18.00 13.24
N PRO A 91 12.04 -19.09 13.03
CA PRO A 91 11.49 -20.38 12.59
C PRO A 91 10.47 -20.97 13.57
N ARG A 92 10.49 -20.57 14.84
CA ARG A 92 9.53 -21.06 15.85
C ARG A 92 8.12 -20.49 15.67
N HIS A 93 7.95 -19.44 14.88
CA HIS A 93 6.65 -18.77 14.70
C HIS A 93 6.05 -19.04 13.32
N TYR A 94 6.83 -19.64 12.42
CA TYR A 94 6.43 -19.85 11.03
C TYR A 94 6.76 -21.28 10.62
N PRO A 95 5.78 -22.08 10.18
CA PRO A 95 6.01 -23.45 9.77
C PRO A 95 6.98 -23.51 8.59
N ASP A 96 7.65 -24.65 8.43
CA ASP A 96 8.60 -24.87 7.34
C ASP A 96 7.93 -24.68 5.96
N LEU A 97 8.73 -24.22 4.98
CA LEU A 97 8.36 -24.03 3.56
C LEU A 97 7.66 -25.25 2.96
N GLU A 98 8.00 -26.44 3.44
CA GLU A 98 7.45 -27.69 2.93
C GLU A 98 6.02 -27.95 3.41
N SER A 99 5.65 -27.41 4.57
CA SER A 99 4.41 -27.73 5.27
C SER A 99 3.23 -26.82 4.92
N THR A 100 3.48 -25.66 4.30
CA THR A 100 2.44 -24.65 4.04
C THR A 100 2.06 -24.53 2.57
N PHE A 101 0.82 -24.13 2.29
CA PHE A 101 0.36 -23.83 0.93
C PHE A 101 1.21 -22.73 0.28
N CYS A 102 1.45 -21.62 1.00
CA CYS A 102 2.29 -20.53 0.51
C CYS A 102 3.74 -20.96 0.24
N GLY A 103 4.27 -21.88 1.03
CA GLY A 103 5.60 -22.45 0.79
C GLY A 103 5.66 -23.33 -0.46
N HIS A 104 4.64 -24.16 -0.69
CA HIS A 104 4.48 -24.85 -1.98
C HIS A 104 4.38 -23.86 -3.15
N LEU A 105 3.55 -22.83 -3.02
CA LEU A 105 3.37 -21.78 -4.03
C LEU A 105 4.69 -21.05 -4.36
N CYS A 106 5.47 -20.67 -3.34
CA CYS A 106 6.75 -20.00 -3.54
C CYS A 106 7.77 -20.89 -4.26
N ARG A 107 7.81 -22.19 -3.97
CA ARG A 107 8.66 -23.16 -4.69
C ARG A 107 8.32 -23.23 -6.18
N LEU A 108 7.04 -23.16 -6.54
CA LEU A 108 6.64 -23.12 -7.95
C LEU A 108 7.16 -21.87 -8.68
N PHE A 109 7.43 -20.78 -7.97
CA PHE A 109 7.98 -19.55 -8.53
C PHE A 109 9.52 -19.48 -8.47
N GLU A 110 10.17 -20.40 -7.76
CA GLU A 110 11.59 -20.35 -7.43
C GLU A 110 12.50 -20.18 -8.65
N GLN A 111 12.33 -21.04 -9.66
CA GLN A 111 13.15 -21.00 -10.87
C GLN A 111 13.09 -19.63 -11.54
N LYS A 112 11.89 -19.04 -11.57
CA LYS A 112 11.66 -17.78 -12.25
C LYS A 112 12.19 -16.58 -11.47
N ILE A 113 12.07 -16.60 -10.14
CA ILE A 113 12.72 -15.61 -9.27
C ILE A 113 14.23 -15.61 -9.51
N GLY A 114 14.83 -16.80 -9.66
CA GLY A 114 16.25 -16.96 -10.03
C GLY A 114 16.61 -16.43 -11.42
N THR A 115 15.65 -16.22 -12.33
CA THR A 115 15.94 -15.58 -13.64
C THR A 115 15.96 -14.05 -13.56
N TRP A 116 15.29 -13.46 -12.58
CA TRP A 116 15.16 -12.00 -12.45
C TRP A 116 16.36 -11.36 -11.78
N PHE A 117 17.04 -12.07 -10.89
CA PHE A 117 18.14 -11.56 -10.09
C PHE A 117 19.32 -12.54 -10.15
N ASP A 118 20.54 -12.00 -10.10
CA ASP A 118 21.77 -12.77 -10.09
C ASP A 118 22.16 -13.20 -8.66
N SER A 119 21.85 -12.37 -7.67
CA SER A 119 22.11 -12.65 -6.25
C SER A 119 21.06 -12.02 -5.34
N PHE A 120 20.85 -12.64 -4.17
CA PHE A 120 20.01 -12.14 -3.10
C PHE A 120 20.91 -11.80 -1.91
N GLU A 121 20.90 -10.54 -1.47
CA GLU A 121 21.87 -10.04 -0.49
C GLU A 121 21.27 -10.01 0.92
N ALA A 122 20.11 -9.36 1.09
CA ALA A 122 19.51 -9.16 2.40
C ALA A 122 17.98 -9.13 2.36
N VAL A 123 17.35 -9.54 3.46
CA VAL A 123 15.90 -9.49 3.66
C VAL A 123 15.54 -8.70 4.92
N ASN A 124 14.32 -8.18 4.99
CA ASN A 124 13.78 -7.41 6.13
C ASN A 124 14.69 -6.22 6.53
N VAL A 125 15.22 -5.50 5.55
CA VAL A 125 16.18 -4.41 5.77
C VAL A 125 15.45 -3.17 6.29
N ARG A 126 15.74 -2.76 7.52
CA ARG A 126 15.20 -1.53 8.11
C ARG A 126 16.10 -0.35 7.81
N LEU A 127 15.52 0.70 7.23
CA LEU A 127 16.22 1.92 6.87
C LEU A 127 15.50 3.14 7.45
N THR A 128 16.26 4.21 7.59
CA THR A 128 15.73 5.53 7.95
C THR A 128 16.09 6.56 6.89
N ALA A 129 15.27 7.60 6.74
CA ALA A 129 15.57 8.73 5.88
C ALA A 129 15.13 10.04 6.52
N HIS A 130 15.90 11.10 6.31
CA HIS A 130 15.48 12.46 6.56
C HIS A 130 14.71 12.96 5.34
N VAL A 131 13.45 13.31 5.52
CA VAL A 131 12.60 13.83 4.45
C VAL A 131 12.06 15.21 4.81
N LYS A 132 11.91 16.06 3.81
CA LYS A 132 11.24 17.35 3.95
C LYS A 132 9.75 17.18 3.67
N VAL A 133 8.91 17.62 4.60
CA VAL A 133 7.44 17.58 4.53
C VAL A 133 6.88 18.88 5.08
N ALA A 134 6.12 19.62 4.28
CA ALA A 134 5.61 20.96 4.59
C ALA A 134 6.72 21.90 5.11
N ASN A 135 7.87 21.93 4.41
CA ASN A 135 9.08 22.68 4.81
C ASN A 135 9.71 22.29 6.16
N LEU A 136 9.32 21.16 6.76
CA LEU A 136 9.94 20.63 7.97
C LEU A 136 10.70 19.33 7.69
N VAL A 137 11.86 19.17 8.30
CA VAL A 137 12.62 17.90 8.23
C VAL A 137 12.02 16.90 9.22
N ARG A 138 11.71 15.70 8.74
CA ARG A 138 11.20 14.58 9.53
C ARG A 138 12.06 13.35 9.30
N VAL A 139 12.20 12.53 10.33
CA VAL A 139 12.81 11.20 10.18
C VAL A 139 11.72 10.18 9.87
N LEU A 140 11.87 9.52 8.74
CA LEU A 140 11.08 8.37 8.33
C LEU A 140 11.84 7.09 8.65
N SER A 141 11.13 6.07 9.11
CA SER A 141 11.62 4.70 9.15
C SER A 141 10.77 3.83 8.23
N GLY A 142 11.41 2.88 7.58
CA GLY A 142 10.77 1.96 6.65
C GLY A 142 11.51 0.64 6.57
N GLN A 143 10.88 -0.30 5.87
CA GLN A 143 11.43 -1.61 5.59
C GLN A 143 11.50 -1.78 4.08
N VAL A 144 12.65 -2.30 3.62
CA VAL A 144 12.84 -2.89 2.30
C VAL A 144 12.86 -4.40 2.49
N ASP A 145 11.95 -5.10 1.83
CA ASP A 145 11.73 -6.53 2.12
C ASP A 145 12.88 -7.40 1.59
N LEU A 146 13.46 -7.02 0.46
CA LEU A 146 14.58 -7.70 -0.18
C LEU A 146 15.53 -6.70 -0.87
N ILE A 147 16.84 -6.91 -0.70
CA ILE A 147 17.91 -6.32 -1.50
C ILE A 147 18.55 -7.43 -2.34
N CYS A 148 18.62 -7.21 -3.65
CA CYS A 148 19.21 -8.16 -4.61
C CYS A 148 19.98 -7.40 -5.69
N ARG A 149 20.74 -8.14 -6.52
CA ARG A 149 21.44 -7.56 -7.68
C ARG A 149 21.04 -8.20 -8.99
N LYS A 150 21.07 -7.40 -10.05
CA LYS A 150 20.98 -7.86 -11.45
C LYS A 150 21.89 -7.00 -12.31
N ALA A 151 22.82 -7.63 -13.04
CA ALA A 151 23.74 -6.93 -13.95
C ALA A 151 24.45 -5.74 -13.29
N GLY A 152 24.92 -5.91 -12.04
CA GLY A 152 25.60 -4.87 -11.26
C GLY A 152 24.69 -3.83 -10.60
N MET A 153 23.43 -3.71 -11.01
CA MET A 153 22.46 -2.79 -10.39
C MET A 153 21.86 -3.38 -9.12
N LEU A 154 21.68 -2.53 -8.10
CA LEU A 154 20.96 -2.89 -6.88
C LEU A 154 19.45 -2.80 -7.11
N HIS A 155 18.72 -3.83 -6.71
CA HIS A 155 17.27 -3.86 -6.72
C HIS A 155 16.75 -3.86 -5.27
N ALA A 156 16.01 -2.81 -4.92
CA ALA A 156 15.29 -2.71 -3.66
C ALA A 156 13.85 -3.14 -3.88
N VAL A 157 13.47 -4.27 -3.29
CA VAL A 157 12.21 -4.97 -3.61
C VAL A 157 11.32 -5.01 -2.38
N ASN A 158 10.07 -4.56 -2.55
CA ASN A 158 9.00 -4.78 -1.57
C ASN A 158 8.09 -5.91 -2.03
N ILE A 159 7.73 -6.80 -1.11
CA ILE A 159 6.93 -7.99 -1.36
C ILE A 159 5.49 -7.70 -0.94
N LYS A 160 4.55 -7.85 -1.87
CA LYS A 160 3.13 -7.58 -1.63
C LYS A 160 2.24 -8.71 -2.10
N VAL A 161 1.03 -8.72 -1.55
CA VAL A 161 -0.08 -9.57 -1.97
C VAL A 161 -1.27 -8.69 -2.28
N THR A 162 -1.99 -9.00 -3.35
CA THR A 162 -3.21 -8.29 -3.73
C THR A 162 -4.18 -9.24 -4.44
N GLY A 163 -5.49 -9.00 -4.30
CA GLY A 163 -6.50 -9.66 -5.12
C GLY A 163 -6.69 -9.01 -6.49
N MET A 164 -6.10 -7.84 -6.72
CA MET A 164 -6.24 -7.06 -7.96
C MET A 164 -5.23 -7.51 -9.03
N PRO A 165 -5.47 -7.25 -10.33
CA PRO A 165 -4.51 -7.54 -11.39
C PRO A 165 -3.28 -6.63 -11.38
N THR A 166 -3.34 -5.47 -10.73
CA THR A 166 -2.24 -4.49 -10.62
C THR A 166 -1.85 -4.23 -9.16
N PRO A 167 -0.66 -3.66 -8.89
CA PRO A 167 -0.32 -3.18 -7.55
C PRO A 167 -1.27 -2.07 -7.09
N ARG A 168 -1.32 -1.82 -5.79
CA ARG A 168 -2.07 -0.67 -5.26
C ARG A 168 -1.25 0.61 -5.51
N PRO A 169 -1.89 1.76 -5.77
CA PRO A 169 -1.19 3.04 -5.87
C PRO A 169 -0.31 3.33 -4.65
N MET A 170 -0.79 2.99 -3.45
CA MET A 170 -0.01 3.14 -2.22
C MET A 170 1.26 2.28 -2.20
N ASP A 171 1.25 1.10 -2.82
CA ASP A 171 2.44 0.26 -2.94
C ASP A 171 3.49 0.92 -3.86
N VAL A 172 3.06 1.70 -4.86
CA VAL A 172 3.98 2.45 -5.74
C VAL A 172 4.53 3.69 -5.03
N ASN A 173 3.71 4.44 -4.31
CA ASN A 173 4.17 5.59 -3.51
C ASN A 173 5.23 5.17 -2.47
N GLU A 174 5.12 3.96 -1.93
CA GLU A 174 6.13 3.40 -1.04
C GLU A 174 7.50 3.25 -1.71
N LEU A 175 7.55 2.97 -3.02
CA LEU A 175 8.82 2.82 -3.75
C LEU A 175 9.60 4.13 -3.85
N CYS A 176 8.93 5.28 -3.94
CA CYS A 176 9.60 6.58 -3.92
C CYS A 176 10.37 6.78 -2.60
N LEU A 177 9.72 6.44 -1.48
CA LEU A 177 10.32 6.50 -0.15
C LEU A 177 11.43 5.45 0.03
N VAL A 178 11.23 4.24 -0.49
CA VAL A 178 12.27 3.21 -0.51
C VAL A 178 13.50 3.70 -1.25
N LYS A 179 13.34 4.31 -2.42
CA LYS A 179 14.46 4.88 -3.17
C LYS A 179 15.22 5.94 -2.37
N ALA A 180 14.50 6.88 -1.74
CA ALA A 180 15.11 7.90 -0.89
C ALA A 180 15.88 7.27 0.29
N MET A 181 15.31 6.26 0.96
CA MET A 181 15.97 5.54 2.06
C MET A 181 17.24 4.81 1.60
N VAL A 182 17.19 4.08 0.48
CA VAL A 182 18.34 3.36 -0.06
C VAL A 182 19.50 4.30 -0.40
N ILE A 183 19.18 5.45 -1.03
CA ILE A 183 20.16 6.49 -1.38
C ILE A 183 20.78 7.11 -0.12
N GLN A 184 19.97 7.56 0.84
CA GLN A 184 20.48 8.24 2.04
C GLN A 184 21.29 7.33 2.96
N ASN A 185 21.01 6.03 2.97
CA ASN A 185 21.81 5.05 3.70
C ASN A 185 23.06 4.58 2.92
N GLY A 186 23.34 5.16 1.74
CA GLY A 186 24.55 4.89 0.97
C GLY A 186 24.62 3.48 0.38
N LEU A 187 23.49 2.78 0.23
CA LEU A 187 23.47 1.40 -0.25
C LEU A 187 23.74 1.31 -1.77
N ALA A 188 23.38 2.34 -2.52
CA ALA A 188 23.65 2.44 -3.95
C ALA A 188 23.63 3.89 -4.43
N HIS A 189 24.32 4.15 -5.54
CA HIS A 189 24.17 5.40 -6.28
C HIS A 189 22.74 5.51 -6.86
N PRO A 190 22.12 6.71 -6.91
CA PRO A 190 20.74 6.89 -7.41
C PRO A 190 20.48 6.30 -8.81
N ASP A 191 21.51 6.34 -9.67
CA ASP A 191 21.47 5.82 -11.05
C ASP A 191 21.83 4.33 -11.16
N ALA A 192 22.37 3.72 -10.10
CA ALA A 192 22.77 2.32 -10.04
C ALA A 192 21.80 1.46 -9.24
N MET A 193 20.55 1.93 -9.10
CA MET A 193 19.51 1.19 -8.39
C MET A 193 18.14 1.26 -9.06
N SER A 194 17.35 0.23 -8.81
CA SER A 194 15.96 0.14 -9.21
C SER A 194 15.09 -0.24 -8.00
N CYS A 195 13.89 0.32 -7.95
CA CYS A 195 12.87 -0.08 -6.98
C CYS A 195 11.89 -1.04 -7.65
N CYS A 196 11.51 -2.10 -6.96
CA CYS A 196 10.59 -3.08 -7.50
C CYS A 196 9.51 -3.49 -6.50
N LEU A 197 8.36 -3.91 -7.01
CA LEU A 197 7.35 -4.65 -6.25
C LEU A 197 7.32 -6.09 -6.75
N LEU A 198 7.57 -7.02 -5.84
CA LEU A 198 7.30 -8.44 -6.07
C LEU A 198 5.89 -8.73 -5.54
N VAL A 199 4.94 -8.89 -6.46
CA VAL A 199 3.52 -8.97 -6.11
C VAL A 199 2.96 -10.34 -6.46
N CYS A 200 2.40 -11.02 -5.47
CA CYS A 200 1.53 -12.17 -5.71
C CYS A 200 0.09 -11.71 -5.86
N HIS A 201 -0.42 -11.85 -7.07
CA HIS A 201 -1.81 -11.55 -7.42
C HIS A 201 -2.65 -12.80 -7.17
N LEU A 202 -3.51 -12.75 -6.16
CA LEU A 202 -4.43 -13.83 -5.77
C LEU A 202 -5.78 -13.64 -6.45
N GLY A 203 -5.81 -13.83 -7.78
CA GLY A 203 -7.05 -13.76 -8.57
C GLY A 203 -7.92 -15.00 -8.36
N GLU A 204 -9.19 -14.92 -8.74
CA GLU A 204 -10.17 -16.00 -8.54
C GLU A 204 -9.73 -17.32 -9.19
N ASP A 205 -9.19 -17.25 -10.41
CA ASP A 205 -8.80 -18.43 -11.17
C ASP A 205 -7.46 -19.02 -10.75
N ARG A 206 -6.47 -18.16 -10.48
CA ARG A 206 -5.09 -18.57 -10.24
C ARG A 206 -4.23 -17.51 -9.56
N PRO A 207 -3.21 -17.93 -8.79
CA PRO A 207 -2.17 -17.04 -8.31
C PRO A 207 -1.18 -16.70 -9.43
N VAL A 208 -0.77 -15.44 -9.51
CA VAL A 208 0.24 -14.97 -10.47
C VAL A 208 1.29 -14.14 -9.75
N LEU A 209 2.57 -14.54 -9.85
CA LEU A 209 3.68 -13.74 -9.35
C LEU A 209 4.16 -12.78 -10.44
N ARG A 210 4.30 -11.50 -10.09
CA ARG A 210 4.80 -10.46 -11.00
C ARG A 210 5.85 -9.63 -10.30
N LEU A 211 6.88 -9.26 -11.05
CA LEU A 211 7.85 -8.26 -10.67
C LEU A 211 7.52 -6.97 -11.43
N TRP A 212 7.24 -5.90 -10.69
CA TRP A 212 6.96 -4.57 -11.23
C TRP A 212 8.17 -3.68 -10.94
N GLU A 213 8.86 -3.25 -11.98
CA GLU A 213 10.04 -2.39 -11.90
C GLU A 213 9.61 -0.93 -12.03
N TYR A 214 9.92 -0.11 -11.03
CA TYR A 214 9.55 1.29 -11.00
C TYR A 214 10.51 2.17 -11.79
N ARG A 215 9.93 2.98 -12.67
CA ARG A 215 10.62 3.94 -13.54
C ARG A 215 10.04 5.33 -13.32
N PRO A 216 10.54 6.08 -12.32
CA PRO A 216 10.08 7.45 -12.09
C PRO A 216 10.41 8.34 -13.29
N THR A 217 9.61 9.39 -13.50
CA THR A 217 9.98 10.47 -14.44
C THR A 217 11.19 11.22 -13.92
N LYS A 218 11.86 12.02 -14.79
CA LYS A 218 13.02 12.83 -14.37
C LYS A 218 12.69 13.78 -13.21
N ALA A 219 11.52 14.41 -13.24
CA ALA A 219 11.07 15.31 -12.17
C ALA A 219 10.85 14.56 -10.85
N MET A 220 10.21 13.39 -10.90
CA MET A 220 10.03 12.54 -9.73
C MET A 220 11.37 12.05 -9.17
N ASP A 221 12.28 11.63 -10.05
CA ASP A 221 13.60 11.16 -9.65
C ASP A 221 14.42 12.26 -8.97
N ALA A 222 14.36 13.50 -9.47
CA ALA A 222 14.95 14.66 -8.81
C ALA A 222 14.35 14.90 -7.42
N ALA A 223 13.03 14.91 -7.29
CA ALA A 223 12.35 15.10 -6.01
C ALA A 223 12.68 13.98 -5.00
N ILE A 224 12.80 12.73 -5.45
CA ILE A 224 13.24 11.59 -4.64
C ILE A 224 14.66 11.82 -4.11
N ARG A 225 15.59 12.30 -4.95
CA ARG A 225 16.98 12.59 -4.55
C ARG A 225 17.06 13.72 -3.53
N GLU A 226 16.20 14.74 -3.67
CA GLU A 226 16.08 15.83 -2.69
C GLU A 226 15.39 15.40 -1.39
N ALA A 227 14.76 14.22 -1.39
CA ALA A 227 13.96 13.72 -0.28
C ALA A 227 12.85 14.70 0.16
N ASP A 228 12.34 15.50 -0.78
CA ASP A 228 11.25 16.44 -0.56
C ASP A 228 9.93 15.79 -0.95
N VAL A 229 9.13 15.46 0.05
CA VAL A 229 7.86 14.74 -0.12
C VAL A 229 6.83 15.60 -0.83
N ASP A 230 6.82 16.92 -0.60
CA ASP A 230 5.87 17.81 -1.26
C ASP A 230 6.20 17.86 -2.75
N ASN A 231 7.48 17.99 -3.10
CA ASN A 231 7.94 17.93 -4.48
C ASN A 231 7.71 16.54 -5.11
N MET A 232 7.85 15.45 -4.36
CA MET A 232 7.51 14.11 -4.87
C MET A 232 6.02 14.02 -5.21
N ILE A 233 5.15 14.58 -4.36
CA ILE A 233 3.71 14.63 -4.61
C ILE A 233 3.42 15.50 -5.83
N GLU A 234 3.99 16.69 -5.92
CA GLU A 234 3.79 17.61 -7.05
C GLU A 234 4.33 17.02 -8.36
N ALA A 235 5.56 16.51 -8.38
CA ALA A 235 6.14 15.85 -9.55
C ALA A 235 5.32 14.63 -9.98
N GLY A 236 4.71 13.92 -9.01
CA GLY A 236 3.77 12.84 -9.27
C GLY A 236 2.50 13.34 -9.96
N LYS A 237 1.91 14.42 -9.43
CA LYS A 237 0.73 15.11 -9.97
C LYS A 237 0.97 15.79 -11.32
N LEU A 238 2.20 16.18 -11.63
CA LEU A 238 2.54 16.85 -12.89
C LEU A 238 2.92 15.87 -14.00
N SER A 239 3.22 14.63 -13.64
CA SER A 239 3.37 13.59 -14.65
C SER A 239 1.99 13.00 -14.95
N LYS A 240 1.50 13.20 -16.18
CA LYS A 240 0.34 12.48 -16.75
C LYS A 240 0.41 10.94 -16.61
N LEU A 241 1.53 10.42 -16.11
CA LEU A 241 1.92 9.04 -15.98
C LEU A 241 1.75 8.55 -14.53
N HIS A 242 2.14 9.34 -13.53
CA HIS A 242 2.03 9.01 -12.10
C HIS A 242 0.82 9.68 -11.44
N GLU A 243 0.06 10.48 -12.20
CA GLU A 243 -1.14 11.16 -11.74
C GLU A 243 -2.13 10.14 -11.17
N MET A 244 -2.37 10.29 -9.88
CA MET A 244 -3.55 9.74 -9.26
C MET A 244 -4.77 10.52 -9.78
N TRP A 245 -5.25 10.08 -10.95
CA TRP A 245 -6.13 10.79 -11.87
C TRP A 245 -7.39 11.41 -11.25
N PRO A 246 -7.78 12.63 -11.67
CA PRO A 246 -9.11 13.22 -11.42
C PRO A 246 -10.28 12.38 -11.96
N GLN A 247 -10.05 11.51 -12.96
CA GLN A 247 -11.06 10.63 -13.55
C GLN A 247 -11.15 9.25 -12.85
N ASN A 248 -10.27 8.97 -11.89
CA ASN A 248 -10.26 7.74 -11.08
C ASN A 248 -10.73 8.01 -9.65
N VAL A 249 -10.86 9.30 -9.36
CA VAL A 249 -11.35 9.91 -8.16
C VAL A 249 -12.82 10.20 -8.41
N LEU A 250 -13.70 9.35 -7.90
CA LEU A 250 -15.11 9.71 -7.84
C LEU A 250 -15.25 10.94 -6.92
N PRO A 251 -16.00 11.98 -7.32
CA PRO A 251 -16.32 13.08 -6.42
C PRO A 251 -16.90 12.53 -5.11
N PRO A 252 -16.62 13.16 -3.95
CA PRO A 252 -17.22 12.76 -2.67
C PRO A 252 -18.74 12.57 -2.83
N GLY A 253 -19.24 11.38 -2.51
CA GLY A 253 -20.66 11.02 -2.62
C GLY A 253 -21.09 10.23 -3.86
N MET A 254 -20.28 10.12 -4.92
CA MET A 254 -20.66 9.39 -6.14
C MET A 254 -20.39 7.87 -6.10
N ALA A 255 -19.57 7.38 -5.16
CA ALA A 255 -19.32 5.95 -4.97
C ALA A 255 -20.40 5.23 -4.14
N SER A 256 -21.41 5.96 -3.64
CA SER A 256 -22.47 5.42 -2.77
C SER A 256 -23.76 5.19 -3.55
N LEU A 257 -23.72 4.33 -4.58
CA LEU A 257 -24.92 3.86 -5.26
C LEU A 257 -25.12 2.34 -5.16
N THR A 258 -24.13 1.59 -4.66
CA THR A 258 -24.26 0.15 -4.35
C THR A 258 -24.48 -0.14 -2.86
N ALA A 259 -24.48 0.87 -1.99
CA ALA A 259 -24.77 0.73 -0.56
C ALA A 259 -26.25 0.91 -0.18
N ARG A 260 -27.17 1.04 -1.15
CA ARG A 260 -28.62 1.21 -0.93
C ARG A 260 -29.50 0.19 -1.67
N LEU A 261 -28.97 -1.01 -1.93
CA LEU A 261 -29.79 -2.15 -2.37
C LEU A 261 -29.69 -3.28 -1.33
N ALA A 262 -30.03 -2.96 -0.10
CA ALA A 262 -30.51 -3.91 0.88
C ALA A 262 -31.64 -3.21 1.64
N ASP A 263 -32.74 -3.93 1.80
CA ASP A 263 -34.01 -3.53 2.43
C ASP A 263 -35.00 -2.75 1.55
N ASP A 264 -35.56 -3.47 0.57
CA ASP A 264 -36.94 -3.23 0.14
C ASP A 264 -37.74 -4.53 0.27
N THR A 265 -37.81 -5.03 1.51
CA THR A 265 -38.93 -5.86 1.97
C THR A 265 -39.50 -5.17 3.19
N GLY A 266 -40.58 -4.42 3.00
CA GLY A 266 -41.36 -3.85 4.10
C GLY A 266 -41.87 -4.93 5.07
N PRO A 267 -42.49 -4.52 6.18
CA PRO A 267 -43.87 -4.07 6.01
C PRO A 267 -44.34 -2.88 6.88
N ALA A 268 -45.42 -2.28 6.36
CA ALA A 268 -46.57 -1.66 7.02
C ALA A 268 -46.39 -0.44 7.95
N ILE A 269 -46.80 0.70 7.39
CA ILE A 269 -47.20 1.96 8.04
C ILE A 269 -48.41 1.73 8.97
N PRO A 270 -48.50 2.47 10.09
CA PRO A 270 -49.80 2.98 10.55
C PRO A 270 -49.90 4.49 10.35
N VAL A 271 -50.97 4.88 9.67
CA VAL A 271 -51.46 6.24 9.41
C VAL A 271 -52.24 6.73 10.64
N ASN A 272 -52.18 8.06 10.88
CA ASN A 272 -52.99 8.94 11.76
C ASN A 272 -52.10 9.64 12.81
N MET A 273 -52.20 10.95 13.10
CA MET A 273 -53.28 11.90 12.86
C MET A 273 -52.76 13.34 12.94
N VAL A 274 -53.62 14.24 12.46
CA VAL A 274 -53.44 15.64 12.11
C VAL A 274 -53.40 16.61 13.31
N ALA A 275 -52.60 17.67 13.15
CA ALA A 275 -52.68 19.04 13.69
C ALA A 275 -52.86 19.33 15.19
N LYS A 276 -52.02 20.24 15.70
CA LYS A 276 -52.47 21.52 16.29
C LYS A 276 -51.32 22.53 16.44
N GLN A 277 -51.46 23.68 15.77
CA GLN A 277 -50.87 24.95 16.18
C GLN A 277 -51.57 25.46 17.45
N THR A 278 -50.87 26.13 18.37
CA THR A 278 -51.02 27.59 18.65
C THR A 278 -50.42 28.03 20.02
N ASN A 279 -49.68 29.15 19.94
CA ASN A 279 -49.60 30.32 20.83
C ASN A 279 -49.15 30.22 22.30
N GLY A 280 -48.12 31.02 22.64
CA GLY A 280 -48.33 32.21 23.48
C GLY A 280 -47.58 32.37 24.81
N VAL A 281 -46.69 33.38 24.84
CA VAL A 281 -46.46 34.43 25.87
C VAL A 281 -45.62 34.15 27.14
N ASP A 282 -44.79 35.16 27.42
CA ASP A 282 -43.75 35.41 28.43
C ASP A 282 -44.15 35.34 29.93
N ASN A 283 -43.16 35.10 30.82
CA ASN A 283 -42.62 36.10 31.76
C ASN A 283 -41.58 35.57 32.79
N ASN A 284 -40.43 36.25 32.80
CA ASN A 284 -39.60 36.78 33.89
C ASN A 284 -39.31 36.06 35.24
N PHE A 285 -38.02 36.20 35.62
CA PHE A 285 -37.38 36.50 36.93
C PHE A 285 -36.18 35.54 37.17
N GLY A 286 -34.94 35.95 37.37
CA GLY A 286 -34.25 37.24 37.46
C GLY A 286 -32.81 36.98 37.95
N ASN A 287 -31.89 37.90 37.63
CA ASN A 287 -30.73 38.37 38.43
C ASN A 287 -29.72 37.36 39.04
N ASP A 288 -28.41 37.59 39.14
CA ASP A 288 -27.54 38.72 38.80
C ASP A 288 -26.07 38.30 39.04
N GLY A 289 -25.13 38.96 38.37
CA GLY A 289 -23.74 39.18 38.81
C GLY A 289 -22.73 38.00 38.72
N SER A 290 -21.45 38.19 38.40
CA SER A 290 -20.69 39.38 38.07
C SER A 290 -19.25 38.97 37.68
N ASN A 291 -18.62 39.81 36.85
CA ASN A 291 -17.19 40.09 36.72
C ASN A 291 -16.21 38.99 36.21
N ARG A 292 -15.66 39.09 34.99
CA ARG A 292 -14.62 40.02 34.45
C ARG A 292 -13.17 39.64 34.78
N ARG A 293 -12.37 39.59 33.69
CA ARG A 293 -10.93 39.93 33.50
C ARG A 293 -9.90 38.79 33.42
N THR A 294 -9.41 38.57 32.19
CA THR A 294 -7.98 38.42 31.84
C THR A 294 -7.16 39.61 32.40
N PRO A 295 -5.82 39.51 32.69
CA PRO A 295 -4.81 39.13 31.67
C PRO A 295 -3.43 38.57 32.15
N SER A 296 -2.55 38.33 31.17
CA SER A 296 -1.07 38.53 31.15
C SER A 296 -0.07 37.44 31.60
N ILE A 297 0.63 36.90 30.59
CA ILE A 297 2.10 36.88 30.36
C ILE A 297 3.03 36.99 31.58
N VAL A 298 3.91 35.99 31.76
CA VAL A 298 5.25 36.13 32.34
C VAL A 298 6.24 35.25 31.56
N GLN A 299 7.34 35.87 31.10
CA GLN A 299 8.55 35.27 30.53
C GLN A 299 9.62 35.06 31.64
N PRO A 300 10.78 34.40 31.38
CA PRO A 300 11.41 33.41 32.28
C PRO A 300 12.57 33.92 33.14
N ALA A 301 13.03 33.05 34.06
CA ALA A 301 14.39 32.95 34.62
C ALA A 301 14.54 31.48 35.12
N THR A 302 15.61 30.72 34.95
CA THR A 302 17.06 30.98 34.75
C THR A 302 17.67 29.92 33.84
#